data_AF-A0AAD5S482-F1
#
_entry.id   AF-A0AAD5S482-F1
#
_cell.length_a   1.000
_cell.length_b   1.000
_cell.length_c   1.000
_cell.angle_alpha   90.00
_cell.angle_beta   90.00
_cell.angle_gamma   90.00
#
_symmetry.space_group_name_H-M   'P 1'
#
loop_
_entity.id
_entity.type
_entity.pdbx_description
1 polymer ?
#
loop_
_entity_poly.entity_id
_entity_poly.type
_entity_poly.pdbx_seq_one_letter_code
_entity_poly.pdbx_strand_id
1 'polypeptide(L)' 'MSKPDPEYDITKEDLDRHKEIEKQLEVDRRTLARDKGHKLLLLGPSEAGKSTILKQLRIIYAKGMSPEERNSYR' A
#
# COMPACT_ATOMS: atom_id res chain seq x y z
N MET A 1 -42.12 -17.33 16.91
CA MET A 1 -41.16 -18.30 16.34
C MET A 1 -40.17 -17.52 15.51
N SER A 2 -38.94 -17.35 16.00
CA SER A 2 -37.87 -16.70 15.24
C SER A 2 -37.59 -17.57 14.02
N LYS A 3 -37.62 -16.99 12.82
CA LYS A 3 -37.23 -17.71 11.62
C LYS A 3 -35.79 -18.22 11.82
N PRO A 4 -35.49 -19.49 11.47
CA PRO A 4 -34.13 -19.98 11.54
C PRO A 4 -33.26 -19.12 10.61
N ASP A 5 -32.07 -18.75 11.10
CA ASP A 5 -31.08 -18.03 10.31
C ASP A 5 -30.82 -18.81 9.01
N PRO A 6 -30.68 -18.13 7.86
CA PRO A 6 -30.42 -18.82 6.60
C PRO A 6 -29.10 -19.59 6.72
N GLU A 7 -29.21 -20.91 6.69
CA GLU A 7 -28.08 -21.84 6.67
C GLU A 7 -27.31 -21.61 5.37
N TYR A 8 -26.27 -20.78 5.46
CA TYR A 8 -25.38 -20.51 4.33
C TYR A 8 -24.54 -21.77 4.13
N ASP A 9 -24.95 -22.61 3.17
CA ASP A 9 -24.17 -23.78 2.79
C ASP A 9 -22.86 -23.29 2.14
N ILE A 10 -21.78 -23.32 2.92
CA ILE A 10 -20.46 -22.89 2.47
C ILE A 10 -19.99 -23.92 1.45
N THR A 11 -20.02 -23.56 0.18
CA THR A 11 -19.56 -24.45 -0.89
C THR A 11 -18.05 -24.67 -0.77
N LYS A 12 -17.57 -25.82 -1.24
CA LYS A 12 -16.12 -26.10 -1.30
C LYS A 12 -15.36 -25.02 -2.07
N GLU A 13 -15.99 -24.46 -3.11
CA GLU A 13 -15.43 -23.36 -3.91
C GLU A 13 -15.25 -22.09 -3.09
N ASP A 14 -16.21 -21.74 -2.22
CA ASP A 14 -16.07 -20.58 -1.33
C ASP A 14 -14.97 -20.78 -0.30
N LEU A 15 -14.78 -22.01 0.17
CA LEU A 15 -13.70 -22.37 1.09
C LEU A 15 -12.32 -22.25 0.42
N ASP A 16 -12.20 -22.69 -0.83
CA ASP A 16 -10.95 -22.61 -1.58
C ASP A 16 -10.62 -21.17 -1.97
N ARG A 17 -11.63 -20.38 -2.36
CA ARG A 17 -11.49 -18.94 -2.62
C ARG A 17 -11.07 -18.18 -1.35
N HIS A 18 -11.65 -18.54 -0.20
CA HIS A 18 -11.30 -17.97 1.10
C HIS A 18 -9.84 -18.25 1.46
N LYS A 19 -9.37 -19.49 1.31
CA LYS A 19 -7.97 -19.86 1.55
C LYS A 19 -6.99 -19.10 0.67
N GLU A 20 -7.35 -18.89 -0.60
CA GLU A 20 -6.51 -18.12 -1.52
C GLU A 20 -6.40 -16.65 -1.09
N ILE A 21 -7.53 -16.05 -0.70
CA ILE A 21 -7.55 -14.68 -0.15
C ILE A 21 -6.71 -14.58 1.13
N GLU A 22 -6.86 -15.53 2.06
CA GLU A 22 -6.05 -15.53 3.30
C GLU A 22 -4.56 -15.64 3.00
N LYS A 23 -4.17 -16.49 2.04
CA LYS A 23 -2.77 -16.64 1.63
C LYS A 23 -2.22 -15.34 1.04
N GLN A 24 -2.99 -14.65 0.19
CA GLN A 24 -2.60 -13.34 -0.34
C GLN A 24 -2.44 -12.31 0.77
N LEU A 25 -3.40 -12.24 1.70
CA LEU A 25 -3.33 -11.33 2.85
C LEU A 25 -2.11 -11.60 3.75
N GLU A 26 -1.72 -12.87 3.96
CA GLU A 26 -0.53 -13.19 4.74
C GLU A 26 0.75 -12.70 4.04
N VAL A 27 0.84 -12.92 2.73
CA VAL A 27 1.97 -12.45 1.91
C VAL A 27 2.07 -10.93 1.94
N ASP A 28 0.95 -10.22 1.80
CA ASP A 28 0.91 -8.76 1.83
C ASP A 28 1.27 -8.22 3.21
N ARG A 29 0.74 -8.82 4.29
CA ARG A 29 1.14 -8.47 5.67
C ARG A 29 2.63 -8.67 5.89
N ARG A 30 3.19 -9.77 5.40
CA ARG A 30 4.63 -10.06 5.52
C ARG A 30 5.46 -9.07 4.69
N THR A 31 4.98 -8.69 3.51
CA THR A 31 5.63 -7.69 2.66
C THR A 31 5.59 -6.32 3.33
N LEU A 32 4.44 -5.86 3.82
CA LEU A 32 4.30 -4.62 4.61
C LEU A 32 5.17 -4.63 5.88
N ALA A 33 5.30 -5.78 6.54
CA ALA A 33 6.13 -5.92 7.74
C ALA A 33 7.64 -5.96 7.43
N ARG A 34 8.03 -6.40 6.22
CA ARG A 34 9.41 -6.30 5.72
C ARG A 34 9.71 -4.89 5.21
N ASP A 35 8.72 -4.28 4.57
CA ASP A 35 8.72 -2.92 4.06
C ASP A 35 8.34 -1.92 5.15
N LYS A 36 8.85 -2.13 6.38
CA LYS A 36 8.84 -1.18 7.50
C LYS A 36 9.73 0.03 7.19
N GLY A 37 9.58 0.62 6.01
CA GLY A 37 10.14 1.91 5.70
C GLY A 37 9.57 2.94 6.69
N HIS A 38 10.44 3.83 7.18
CA HIS A 38 10.01 4.92 8.02
C HIS A 38 9.07 5.84 7.24
N LYS A 39 7.81 5.97 7.70
CA LYS A 39 6.84 6.90 7.14
C LYS A 39 7.08 8.28 7.76
N LEU A 40 7.40 9.27 6.93
CA LEU A 40 7.66 10.64 7.35
C LEU A 40 6.55 11.56 6.82
N LEU A 41 6.03 12.43 7.69
CA LEU A 41 5.07 13.47 7.32
C LEU A 41 5.77 14.83 7.43
N LEU A 42 5.84 15.57 6.33
CA LEU A 42 6.39 16.93 6.30
C LEU A 42 5.23 17.94 6.40
N LEU A 43 5.24 18.77 7.43
CA LEU A 43 4.23 19.79 7.69
C LEU A 43 4.84 21.19 7.56
N GLY A 44 4.04 22.15 7.10
CA GLY A 44 4.45 23.55 7.01
C GLY A 44 3.56 24.38 6.07
N PRO A 45 3.77 25.70 5.98
CA PRO A 45 3.10 26.59 5.03
C PRO A 45 3.32 26.17 3.56
N SER A 46 2.46 26.64 2.64
CA SER A 46 2.49 26.27 1.20
C SER A 46 3.89 26.40 0.58
N GLU A 47 4.63 27.46 0.92
CA GLU A 47 5.93 27.79 0.32
C GLU A 47 7.15 27.29 1.11
N ALA A 48 6.95 26.50 2.16
CA ALA A 48 8.04 26.00 3.02
C ALA A 48 8.99 24.99 2.33
N GLY A 49 8.87 24.78 1.02
CA GLY A 49 9.78 23.92 0.26
C GLY A 49 9.66 22.43 0.56
N LYS A 50 8.51 21.95 1.08
CA LYS A 50 8.27 20.53 1.38
C LYS A 50 8.55 19.61 0.18
N SER A 51 8.13 20.04 -1.00
CA SER A 51 8.40 19.32 -2.26
C SER A 51 9.89 19.33 -2.63
N THR A 52 10.62 20.38 -2.28
CA THR A 52 12.08 20.48 -2.51
C THR A 52 12.83 19.47 -1.65
N ILE A 53 12.48 19.31 -0.38
CA ILE A 53 13.08 18.33 0.53
C ILE A 53 12.83 16.90 0.03
N LEU A 54 11.59 16.58 -0.37
CA LEU A 54 11.26 15.27 -0.95
C LEU A 54 12.05 15.00 -2.24
N LYS A 55 12.19 16.00 -3.12
CA LYS A 55 13.01 15.87 -4.34
C LYS A 55 14.48 15.57 -4.02
N GLN A 56 15.07 16.25 -3.04
CA GLN A 56 16.45 16.00 -2.60
C GLN A 56 16.62 14.59 -2.03
N LEU A 57 15.71 14.14 -1.16
CA LEU A 57 15.74 12.78 -0.61
C LEU A 57 15.71 11.71 -1.72
N ARG A 58 14.90 11.94 -2.77
CA ARG A 58 14.85 11.03 -3.93
C ARG A 58 16.14 11.02 -4.73
N ILE A 59 16.78 12.18 -4.92
CA ILE A 59 18.06 12.28 -5.63
C ILE A 59 19.17 11.50 -4.88
N ILE A 60 19.18 11.57 -3.54
CA ILE A 60 20.24 10.98 -2.71
C ILE A 60 20.02 9.49 -2.45
N TYR A 61 18.77 9.06 -2.21
CA TYR A 61 18.47 7.72 -1.68
C TYR A 61 17.70 6.80 -2.64
N ALA A 62 17.02 7.33 -3.66
CA ALA A 62 16.42 6.51 -4.71
C ALA A 62 17.41 6.33 -5.88
N LYS A 63 17.13 5.39 -6.80
CA LYS A 63 17.92 5.17 -8.04
C LYS A 63 17.84 6.35 -9.05
N GLY A 64 17.69 7.59 -8.57
CA GLY A 64 17.43 8.79 -9.35
C GLY A 64 15.94 9.06 -9.61
N MET A 65 15.68 10.10 -10.39
CA MET A 65 14.34 10.50 -10.84
C MET A 65 13.97 9.70 -12.10
N SER A 66 12.74 9.19 -12.21
CA SER A 66 12.37 8.41 -13.40
C SER A 66 12.36 9.30 -14.66
N PRO A 67 12.59 8.73 -15.86
CA PRO A 67 12.51 9.49 -17.10
C PRO A 67 11.15 10.18 -17.30
N GLU A 68 10.06 9.55 -16.87
CA GLU A 68 8.70 10.08 -16.97
C GLU A 68 8.52 11.33 -16.09
N GLU A 69 9.06 11.31 -14.88
CA GLU A 69 9.00 12.44 -13.96
C GLU A 69 9.89 13.60 -14.41
N ARG A 70 11.06 13.32 -15.00
CA ARG A 70 11.89 14.38 -15.58
C ARG A 70 11.17 15.11 -16.71
N ASN A 71 10.35 14.40 -17.48
CA ASN A 71 9.64 14.98 -18.60
C ASN A 71 8.44 15.83 -18.17
N SER A 72 7.85 15.59 -17.00
CA SER A 72 6.76 16.41 -16.46
C SER A 72 7.23 17.73 -15.82
N TYR A 73 8.53 17.90 -15.61
CA TYR A 73 9.13 19.13 -15.11
C TYR A 73 9.75 20.03 -16.20
N ARG A 74 9.73 19.60 -17.47
CA ARG A 74 10.09 20.44 -18.64
C ARG A 74 8.87 21.21 -19.12
#